data_AF-A0AAW1IIC8-F1
#
_entry.id   AF-A0AAW1IIC8-F1
#
_cell.length_a   1.000
_cell.length_b   1.000
_cell.length_c   1.000
_cell.angle_alpha   90.00
_cell.angle_beta   90.00
_cell.angle_gamma   90.00
#
_symmetry.space_group_name_H-M   'P 1'
#
loop_
_entity.id
_entity.type
_entity.pdbx_description
1 polymer ?
#
loop_
_entity_poly.entity_id
_entity_poly.type
_entity_poly.pdbx_seq_one_letter_code
_entity_poly.pdbx_strand_id
1 'polypeptide(L)'
;MEAKCTCRLFERKGIFCRHIIWVFSGKGLKKIPQLYIARRWTKYAVGDELIDLITEPTEIGDGVDEKYIEIEKGDVEKLSTVIREFREKLAPSTEEVTSKHQELEMILGCTTTKDISILPPKHSKNKGSGKRMVSSKTKSIEINKKPKRMCNNCKQFAHHDKRNFPYPFVLNPSPSGELSGDRDLEEEESE
;
A
#
# COMPACT_ATOMS: atom_id res chain seq x y z
N MET A 1 -26.96 -1.03 11.24
CA MET A 1 -26.20 -2.28 11.42
C MET A 1 -24.73 -1.93 11.56
N GLU A 2 -24.09 -2.35 12.65
CA GLU A 2 -22.67 -2.13 12.92
C GLU A 2 -21.94 -3.48 12.90
N ALA A 3 -20.84 -3.55 12.17
CA ALA A 3 -19.90 -4.66 12.13
C ALA A 3 -18.51 -4.16 12.55
N LYS A 4 -17.95 -4.80 13.58
CA LYS A 4 -16.58 -4.56 14.06
C LYS A 4 -15.72 -5.77 13.73
N CYS A 5 -14.48 -5.52 13.34
CA CYS A 5 -13.48 -6.56 13.10
C CYS A 5 -12.27 -6.35 14.00
N THR A 6 -11.77 -7.40 14.63
CA THR A 6 -10.52 -7.36 15.41
C THR A 6 -9.31 -6.93 14.57
N CYS A 7 -9.37 -7.09 13.25
CA CYS A 7 -8.37 -6.61 12.30
C CYS A 7 -8.27 -5.07 12.18
N ARG A 8 -9.30 -4.35 12.64
CA ARG A 8 -9.40 -2.89 12.65
C ARG A 8 -9.01 -2.19 11.34
N LEU A 9 -9.34 -2.80 10.19
CA LEU A 9 -8.90 -2.27 8.88
C LEU A 9 -9.68 -1.02 8.50
N PHE A 10 -10.97 -0.97 8.84
CA PHE A 10 -11.82 0.18 8.58
C PHE A 10 -11.37 1.38 9.45
N GLU A 11 -11.05 1.15 10.71
CA GLU A 11 -10.57 2.16 11.64
C GLU A 11 -9.19 2.71 11.24
N ARG A 12 -8.30 1.86 10.69
CA ARG A 12 -6.95 2.28 10.28
C ARG A 12 -6.86 2.88 8.88
N LYS A 13 -7.69 2.43 7.95
CA LYS A 13 -7.58 2.79 6.52
C LYS A 13 -8.88 3.28 5.89
N GLY A 14 -9.99 3.27 6.62
CA GLY A 14 -11.31 3.62 6.08
C GLY A 14 -11.88 2.59 5.10
N ILE A 15 -11.26 1.42 4.93
CA ILE A 15 -11.69 0.38 3.98
C ILE A 15 -12.13 -0.89 4.70
N PHE A 16 -13.15 -1.55 4.15
CA PHE A 16 -13.62 -2.82 4.70
C PHE A 16 -12.57 -3.92 4.50
N CYS A 17 -12.38 -4.73 5.54
CA CYS A 17 -11.63 -5.97 5.41
C CYS A 17 -12.50 -7.06 4.77
N ARG A 18 -11.84 -8.12 4.28
CA ARG A 18 -12.54 -9.32 3.81
C ARG A 18 -13.53 -9.88 4.82
N HIS A 19 -13.25 -9.76 6.13
CA HIS A 19 -14.12 -10.29 7.19
C HIS A 19 -15.46 -9.56 7.25
N ILE A 20 -15.45 -8.22 7.20
CA ILE A 20 -16.68 -7.42 7.23
C ILE A 20 -17.46 -7.56 5.92
N ILE A 21 -16.77 -7.60 4.78
CA ILE A 21 -17.40 -7.81 3.47
C ILE A 21 -18.19 -9.12 3.46
N TRP A 22 -17.61 -10.21 3.96
CA TRP A 22 -18.30 -11.50 4.04
C TRP A 22 -19.55 -11.46 4.93
N VAL A 23 -19.47 -10.79 6.08
CA VAL A 23 -20.64 -10.60 6.97
C VAL A 23 -21.73 -9.80 6.27
N PHE A 24 -21.38 -8.76 5.52
CA PHE A 24 -22.34 -7.95 4.77
C PHE A 24 -23.01 -8.75 3.63
N SER A 25 -22.22 -9.55 2.90
CA SER A 25 -22.74 -10.45 1.87
C SER A 25 -23.71 -11.48 2.46
N GLY A 26 -23.35 -12.12 3.58
CA GLY A 26 -24.22 -13.10 4.25
C GLY A 26 -25.52 -12.51 4.78
N LYS A 27 -25.55 -11.20 5.08
CA LYS A 27 -26.75 -10.48 5.51
C LYS A 27 -27.52 -9.82 4.36
N GLY A 28 -27.10 -10.02 3.11
CA GLY A 28 -27.79 -9.50 1.92
C GLY A 28 -27.79 -7.97 1.83
N LEU A 29 -26.79 -7.29 2.41
CA LEU A 29 -26.70 -5.83 2.33
C LEU A 29 -26.40 -5.37 0.90
N LYS A 30 -27.39 -4.75 0.26
CA LYS A 30 -27.25 -4.16 -1.09
C LYS A 30 -26.61 -2.77 -1.10
N LYS A 31 -26.60 -2.08 0.04
CA LYS A 31 -26.05 -0.74 0.21
C LYS A 31 -25.17 -0.69 1.46
N ILE A 32 -24.11 0.10 1.38
CA ILE A 32 -23.23 0.36 2.52
C ILE A 32 -23.98 1.25 3.54
N PRO A 33 -24.03 0.90 4.83
CA PRO A 33 -24.63 1.77 5.84
C PRO A 33 -23.91 3.11 5.96
N GLN A 34 -24.66 4.20 6.19
CA GLN A 34 -24.12 5.57 6.25
C GLN A 34 -22.94 5.72 7.22
N LEU A 35 -22.97 5.03 8.37
CA LEU A 35 -21.88 5.06 9.35
C LEU A 35 -20.51 4.56 8.83
N TYR A 36 -20.48 3.93 7.66
CA TYR A 36 -19.24 3.47 7.02
C TYR A 36 -18.83 4.31 5.80
N ILE A 37 -19.59 5.34 5.45
CA ILE A 37 -19.22 6.29 4.40
C ILE A 37 -18.34 7.37 5.03
N ALA A 38 -17.04 7.07 5.16
CA ALA A 38 -16.11 8.04 5.73
C ALA A 38 -15.91 9.22 4.77
N ARG A 39 -15.78 10.44 5.31
CA ARG A 39 -15.59 11.69 4.55
C ARG A 39 -14.48 11.62 3.50
N ARG A 40 -13.39 10.93 3.81
CA ARG A 40 -12.25 10.68 2.90
C ARG A 40 -12.65 9.99 1.59
N TRP A 41 -13.76 9.27 1.55
CA TRP A 41 -14.28 8.58 0.37
C TRP A 41 -15.43 9.33 -0.32
N THR A 42 -15.67 10.58 0.09
CA THR A 42 -16.69 11.45 -0.52
C THR A 42 -16.02 12.52 -1.38
N LYS A 43 -16.80 13.19 -2.23
CA LYS A 43 -16.33 14.36 -3.00
C LYS A 43 -15.81 15.52 -2.12
N TYR A 44 -16.12 15.50 -0.83
CA TYR A 44 -15.72 16.48 0.16
C TYR A 44 -14.41 16.13 0.89
N ALA A 45 -13.67 15.13 0.40
CA ALA A 45 -12.40 14.69 1.00
C ALA A 45 -11.28 15.73 0.94
N VAL A 46 -11.38 16.71 0.04
CA VAL A 46 -10.32 17.70 -0.26
C VAL A 46 -10.42 18.97 0.63
N GLY A 47 -11.52 19.15 1.35
CA GLY A 47 -11.79 20.41 2.05
C GLY A 47 -11.73 20.28 3.57
N ASP A 48 -10.55 20.18 4.18
CA ASP A 48 -10.40 20.59 5.60
C ASP A 48 -9.33 21.66 5.73
N GLU A 49 -8.17 21.52 5.07
CA GLU A 49 -7.15 22.61 5.05
C GLU A 49 -7.49 23.74 4.06
N LEU A 50 -8.33 23.46 3.05
CA LEU A 50 -8.77 24.48 2.10
C LEU A 50 -9.97 25.29 2.64
N ILE A 51 -10.76 24.73 3.56
CA ILE A 51 -11.99 25.39 4.04
C ILE A 51 -11.65 26.50 5.05
N ASP A 52 -10.66 26.29 5.93
CA ASP A 52 -10.28 27.33 6.90
C ASP A 52 -9.61 28.54 6.21
N LEU A 53 -8.84 28.33 5.13
CA LEU A 53 -8.28 29.43 4.33
C LEU A 53 -9.33 30.17 3.47
N ILE A 54 -10.42 29.49 3.09
CA ILE A 54 -11.53 30.10 2.34
C ILE A 54 -12.49 30.87 3.27
N THR A 55 -12.45 30.60 4.58
CA THR A 55 -13.38 31.20 5.56
C THR A 55 -12.83 32.45 6.24
N GLU A 56 -11.53 32.73 6.14
CA GLU A 56 -11.02 34.07 6.44
C GLU A 56 -11.04 34.94 5.17
N PRO A 57 -11.83 36.03 5.14
CA PRO A 57 -11.82 36.97 4.03
C PRO A 57 -10.49 37.73 4.08
N THR A 58 -9.46 37.16 3.47
CA THR A 58 -8.24 37.90 3.15
C THR A 58 -8.56 38.74 1.92
N GLU A 59 -8.38 40.05 2.02
CA GLU A 59 -8.79 41.07 1.03
C GLU A 59 -8.02 41.01 -0.31
N ILE A 60 -7.42 39.87 -0.66
CA ILE A 60 -6.63 39.70 -1.88
C ILE A 60 -6.87 38.28 -2.42
N GLY A 61 -7.75 38.16 -3.43
CA GLY A 61 -7.73 37.01 -4.35
C GLY A 61 -9.07 36.34 -4.62
N ASP A 62 -9.81 36.89 -5.58
CA ASP A 62 -10.68 36.22 -6.55
C ASP A 62 -11.39 34.91 -6.15
N GLY A 63 -12.66 35.06 -5.76
CA GLY A 63 -13.77 34.55 -6.57
C GLY A 63 -13.98 33.03 -6.57
N VAL A 64 -14.49 32.48 -5.48
CA VAL A 64 -15.44 31.37 -5.57
C VAL A 64 -16.72 31.80 -4.88
N ASP A 65 -17.51 32.62 -5.58
CA ASP A 65 -18.85 33.02 -5.15
C ASP A 65 -19.66 31.76 -4.78
N GLU A 66 -20.34 31.81 -3.63
CA GLU A 66 -21.32 30.82 -3.14
C GLU A 66 -22.33 30.36 -4.20
N LYS A 67 -22.52 31.16 -5.26
CA LYS A 67 -23.33 30.87 -6.44
C LYS A 67 -22.94 29.58 -7.19
N TYR A 68 -21.71 29.09 -7.06
CA TYR A 68 -21.25 27.86 -7.72
C TYR A 68 -21.84 26.57 -7.12
N ILE A 69 -22.34 26.61 -5.89
CA ILE A 69 -22.91 25.42 -5.23
C ILE A 69 -24.36 25.16 -5.69
N GLU A 70 -25.05 26.16 -6.26
CA GLU A 70 -26.44 26.05 -6.73
C GLU A 70 -26.60 25.63 -8.21
N ILE A 71 -25.53 25.25 -8.90
CA ILE A 71 -25.63 24.70 -10.28
C ILE A 71 -25.99 23.20 -10.21
N GLU A 72 -27.01 22.85 -9.42
CA GLU A 72 -27.72 21.58 -9.48
C GLU A 72 -29.15 21.85 -9.94
N LYS A 73 -29.32 22.10 -11.25
CA LYS A 73 -30.46 21.74 -12.12
C LYS A 73 -30.47 22.57 -13.41
N GLY A 74 -29.82 22.07 -14.45
CA GLY A 74 -30.31 22.17 -15.84
C GLY A 74 -30.37 23.54 -16.53
N ASP A 75 -29.83 24.63 -15.98
CA ASP A 75 -29.89 25.95 -16.66
C ASP A 75 -28.64 26.21 -17.51
N VAL A 76 -28.59 25.58 -18.68
CA VAL A 76 -27.48 25.64 -19.65
C VAL A 76 -27.20 27.08 -20.11
N GLU A 77 -28.22 27.94 -20.13
CA GLU A 77 -28.10 29.35 -20.54
C GLU A 77 -27.33 30.20 -19.52
N LYS A 78 -27.48 29.91 -18.23
CA LYS A 78 -26.66 30.56 -17.19
C LYS A 78 -25.22 30.09 -17.25
N LEU A 79 -25.00 28.81 -17.53
CA LEU A 79 -23.65 28.26 -17.71
C LEU A 79 -22.96 28.89 -18.95
N SER A 80 -23.68 29.06 -20.06
CA SER A 80 -23.15 29.68 -21.29
C SER A 80 -22.72 31.13 -21.05
N THR A 81 -23.50 31.87 -20.27
CA THR A 81 -23.24 33.26 -19.90
C THR A 81 -21.99 33.38 -19.03
N VAL A 82 -21.86 32.56 -18.00
CA VAL A 82 -20.68 32.54 -17.11
C VAL A 82 -19.42 32.14 -17.87
N ILE A 83 -19.49 31.15 -18.77
CA ILE A 83 -18.35 30.74 -19.59
C ILE A 83 -17.93 31.87 -20.54
N ARG A 84 -18.90 32.61 -21.12
CA ARG A 84 -18.62 33.73 -22.03
C ARG A 84 -17.94 34.89 -21.29
N GLU A 85 -18.44 35.27 -20.13
CA GLU A 85 -17.85 36.33 -19.29
C GLU A 85 -16.43 35.96 -18.83
N PHE A 86 -16.21 34.68 -18.48
CA PHE A 86 -14.89 34.21 -18.09
C PHE A 86 -13.91 34.21 -19.28
N ARG A 87 -14.37 33.88 -20.48
CA ARG A 87 -13.56 33.98 -21.71
C ARG A 87 -13.20 35.42 -22.07
N GLU A 88 -14.09 36.39 -21.83
CA GLU A 88 -13.77 37.81 -22.02
C GLU A 88 -12.73 38.31 -21.01
N LYS A 89 -12.81 37.86 -19.76
CA LYS A 89 -11.80 38.18 -18.73
C LYS A 89 -10.45 37.51 -18.99
N LEU A 90 -10.44 36.36 -19.65
CA LEU A 90 -9.23 35.65 -20.08
C LEU A 90 -8.74 36.06 -21.47
N ALA A 91 -9.44 36.97 -22.15
CA ALA A 91 -8.99 37.46 -23.44
C ALA A 91 -7.65 38.19 -23.23
N PRO A 92 -6.57 37.78 -23.90
CA PRO A 92 -5.29 38.43 -23.72
C PRO A 92 -5.41 39.90 -24.14
N SER A 93 -4.88 40.80 -23.32
CA SER A 93 -4.65 42.19 -23.72
C SER A 93 -3.88 42.18 -25.04
N THR A 94 -4.36 42.95 -26.02
CA THR A 94 -3.77 43.08 -27.36
C THR A 94 -2.45 43.86 -27.33
N GLU A 95 -1.52 43.44 -26.48
CA GLU A 95 -0.13 43.86 -26.56
C GLU A 95 0.58 42.83 -27.44
N GLU A 96 1.17 43.30 -28.53
CA GLU A 96 1.90 42.46 -29.48
C GLU A 96 3.10 41.81 -28.76
N VAL A 97 2.92 40.55 -28.34
CA VAL A 97 3.98 39.78 -27.72
C VAL A 97 4.95 39.32 -28.81
N THR A 98 6.20 39.78 -28.72
CA THR A 98 7.21 39.59 -29.78
C THR A 98 7.74 38.15 -29.88
N SER A 99 7.43 37.29 -28.90
CA SER A 99 7.85 35.89 -28.85
C SER A 99 6.97 35.05 -27.92
N LYS A 100 6.66 33.80 -28.31
CA LYS A 100 5.96 32.81 -27.46
C LYS A 100 6.63 32.60 -26.10
N HIS A 101 7.95 32.82 -26.01
CA HIS A 101 8.68 32.70 -24.75
C HIS A 101 8.34 33.85 -23.80
N GLN A 102 8.22 35.06 -24.33
CA GLN A 102 7.88 36.28 -23.59
C GLN A 102 6.44 36.24 -23.07
N GLU A 103 5.53 35.62 -23.83
CA GLU A 103 4.14 35.37 -23.41
C GLU A 103 4.10 34.48 -22.16
N LEU A 104 4.90 33.41 -22.14
CA LEU A 104 4.97 32.48 -21.01
C LEU A 104 5.60 33.14 -19.77
N GLU A 105 6.64 33.96 -19.93
CA GLU A 105 7.26 34.68 -18.82
C GLU A 105 6.29 35.70 -18.18
N MET A 106 5.47 36.36 -19.00
CA MET A 106 4.46 37.32 -18.55
C MET A 106 3.33 36.64 -17.77
N ILE A 107 2.88 35.46 -18.22
CA ILE A 107 1.87 34.65 -17.53
C ILE A 107 2.40 34.11 -16.20
N LEU A 108 3.67 33.71 -16.15
CA LEU A 108 4.29 33.08 -14.97
C LEU A 108 4.93 34.09 -14.01
N GLY A 109 5.08 35.36 -14.40
CA GLY A 109 5.70 36.42 -13.62
C GLY A 109 7.19 36.20 -13.32
N CYS A 110 7.84 35.29 -14.06
CA CYS A 110 9.23 34.87 -13.82
C CYS A 110 9.97 34.73 -15.16
N THR A 111 11.20 35.21 -15.23
CA THR A 111 12.06 35.01 -16.40
C THR A 111 12.70 33.63 -16.37
N THR A 112 12.75 32.96 -17.52
CA THR A 112 13.28 31.59 -17.61
C THR A 112 14.80 31.64 -17.64
N THR A 113 15.44 31.00 -16.66
CA THR A 113 16.91 30.87 -16.64
C THR A 113 17.37 29.96 -17.79
N LYS A 114 18.31 30.42 -18.61
CA LYS A 114 18.81 29.70 -19.81
C LYS A 114 19.52 28.38 -19.50
N ASP A 115 20.05 28.24 -18.28
CA ASP A 115 20.75 27.04 -17.83
C ASP A 115 19.98 26.33 -16.72
N ILE A 116 19.43 25.17 -17.03
CA ILE A 116 18.79 24.28 -16.04
C ILE A 116 19.64 23.01 -15.94
N SER A 117 20.36 22.84 -14.82
CA SER A 117 21.09 21.60 -14.53
C SER A 117 20.16 20.59 -13.85
N ILE A 118 19.39 19.85 -14.65
CA ILE A 118 18.53 18.78 -14.13
C ILE A 118 19.40 17.54 -13.85
N LEU A 119 19.68 17.29 -12.57
CA LEU A 119 20.31 16.04 -12.15
C LEU A 119 19.28 14.89 -12.19
N PRO A 120 19.67 13.66 -12.58
CA PRO A 120 18.80 12.50 -12.47
C PRO A 120 18.30 12.31 -11.03
N PRO A 121 17.02 11.98 -10.81
CA PRO A 121 16.51 11.65 -9.49
C PRO A 121 17.32 10.51 -8.86
N LYS A 122 17.59 10.59 -7.55
CA LYS A 122 18.24 9.49 -6.84
C LYS A 122 17.41 8.21 -7.02
N HIS A 123 18.01 7.17 -7.60
CA HIS A 123 17.34 5.89 -7.82
C HIS A 123 16.91 5.29 -6.48
N SER A 124 15.60 5.22 -6.25
CA SER A 124 15.03 4.59 -5.05
C SER A 124 14.83 3.09 -5.30
N LYS A 125 15.33 2.26 -4.37
CA LYS A 125 15.08 0.81 -4.39
C LYS A 125 13.67 0.54 -3.82
N ASN A 126 12.65 0.63 -4.66
CA ASN A 126 11.24 0.44 -4.30
C ASN A 126 10.81 -1.04 -4.22
N LYS A 127 11.62 -1.96 -4.74
CA LYS A 127 11.42 -3.40 -4.63
C LYS A 127 12.38 -3.91 -3.55
N GLY A 128 11.84 -4.31 -2.39
CA GLY A 128 12.63 -4.88 -1.30
C GLY A 128 13.62 -5.91 -1.82
N SER A 129 14.80 -6.04 -1.19
CA SER A 129 15.83 -6.96 -1.67
C SER A 129 15.26 -8.37 -1.70
N GLY A 130 14.93 -8.85 -2.89
CA GLY A 130 14.37 -10.17 -3.11
C GLY A 130 15.44 -11.19 -2.76
N LYS A 131 15.53 -11.58 -1.49
CA LYS A 131 16.37 -12.71 -1.10
C LYS A 131 15.83 -13.93 -1.85
N ARG A 132 16.70 -14.57 -2.64
CA ARG A 132 16.36 -15.77 -3.41
C ARG A 132 15.68 -16.79 -2.49
N MET A 133 14.56 -17.36 -2.93
CA MET A 133 13.96 -18.49 -2.23
C MET A 133 14.96 -19.66 -2.21
N VAL A 134 15.30 -20.10 -1.00
CA VAL A 134 16.23 -21.21 -0.79
C VAL A 134 15.51 -22.52 -1.10
N SER A 135 16.09 -23.36 -1.96
CA SER A 135 15.50 -24.64 -2.37
C SER A 135 15.45 -25.62 -1.20
N SER A 136 14.55 -26.59 -1.24
CA SER A 136 14.45 -27.62 -0.20
C SER A 136 15.79 -28.36 -0.01
N LYS A 137 16.51 -28.67 -1.11
CA LYS A 137 17.84 -29.28 -1.06
C LYS A 137 18.85 -28.44 -0.26
N THR A 138 18.89 -27.13 -0.51
CA THR A 138 19.84 -26.24 0.18
C THR A 138 19.48 -26.04 1.64
N LYS A 139 18.18 -25.95 1.99
CA LYS A 139 17.72 -25.96 3.39
C LYS A 139 18.11 -27.25 4.13
N SER A 140 17.93 -28.41 3.49
CA SER A 140 18.28 -29.70 4.10
C SER A 140 19.78 -29.82 4.37
N ILE A 141 20.63 -29.36 3.45
CA ILE A 141 22.10 -29.35 3.66
C ILE A 141 22.46 -28.49 4.87
N GLU A 142 21.87 -27.30 4.99
CA GLU A 142 22.16 -26.38 6.09
C GLU A 142 21.66 -26.89 7.45
N ILE A 143 20.55 -27.63 7.48
CA ILE A 143 20.04 -28.30 8.69
C ILE A 143 20.98 -29.43 9.12
N ASN A 144 21.49 -30.24 8.19
CA ASN A 144 22.40 -31.34 8.50
C ASN A 144 23.76 -30.88 9.07
N LYS A 145 24.18 -29.65 8.79
CA LYS A 145 25.38 -29.06 9.42
C LYS A 145 25.20 -28.77 10.90
N LYS A 146 23.97 -28.72 11.39
CA LYS A 146 23.67 -28.45 12.81
C LYS A 146 23.68 -29.77 13.58
N PRO A 147 24.14 -29.80 14.85
CA PRO A 147 24.10 -31.01 15.64
C PRO A 147 22.67 -31.49 15.84
N LYS A 148 22.49 -32.82 15.80
CA LYS A 148 21.22 -33.45 16.20
C LYS A 148 21.05 -33.32 17.71
N ARG A 149 19.81 -33.21 18.16
CA ARG A 149 19.45 -33.16 19.59
C ARG A 149 18.42 -34.21 19.93
N MET A 150 18.39 -34.65 21.18
CA MET A 150 17.40 -35.61 21.65
C MET A 150 16.00 -34.97 21.70
N CYS A 151 15.05 -35.55 20.99
CA CYS A 151 13.66 -35.11 21.03
C CYS A 151 12.94 -35.73 22.23
N ASN A 152 12.38 -34.90 23.12
CA ASN A 152 11.68 -35.41 24.30
C ASN A 152 10.41 -36.21 24.00
N ASN A 153 9.87 -36.12 22.78
CA ASN A 153 8.68 -36.87 22.35
C ASN A 153 9.02 -38.28 21.84
N CYS A 154 9.92 -38.40 20.85
CA CYS A 154 10.28 -39.71 20.26
C CYS A 154 11.55 -40.35 20.84
N LYS A 155 12.25 -39.66 21.76
CA LYS A 155 13.51 -40.11 22.38
C LYS A 155 14.66 -40.39 21.39
N GLN A 156 14.57 -39.90 20.16
CA GLN A 156 15.63 -40.05 19.14
C GLN A 156 16.40 -38.74 18.93
N PHE A 157 17.66 -38.85 18.49
CA PHE A 157 18.48 -37.71 18.06
C PHE A 157 18.04 -37.25 16.67
N ALA A 158 17.47 -36.04 16.58
CA ALA A 158 16.93 -35.48 15.35
C ALA A 158 17.10 -33.94 15.29
N HIS A 159 16.70 -33.33 14.17
CA HIS A 159 16.71 -31.88 13.99
C HIS A 159 15.41 -31.19 14.44
N HIS A 160 14.53 -31.90 15.14
CA HIS A 160 13.28 -31.39 15.71
C HIS A 160 13.27 -31.54 17.24
N ASP A 161 12.36 -30.85 17.92
CA ASP A 161 12.03 -31.09 19.32
C ASP A 161 10.54 -31.41 19.47
N LYS A 162 10.05 -31.51 20.72
CA LYS A 162 8.63 -31.73 21.02
C LYS A 162 7.69 -30.71 20.35
N ARG A 163 8.14 -29.46 20.12
CA ARG A 163 7.31 -28.40 19.54
C ARG A 163 7.23 -28.49 18.01
N ASN A 164 8.26 -29.04 17.39
CA ASN A 164 8.35 -29.20 15.94
C ASN A 164 8.34 -30.67 15.51
N PHE A 165 7.83 -31.56 16.37
CA PHE A 165 7.75 -32.99 16.10
C PHE A 165 6.64 -33.23 15.07
N PRO A 166 6.95 -33.83 13.90
CA PRO A 166 6.00 -33.91 12.79
C PRO A 166 4.79 -34.83 13.04
N TYR A 167 4.82 -35.67 14.09
CA TYR A 167 3.74 -36.61 14.38
C TYR A 167 3.30 -36.54 15.86
N PRO A 168 2.53 -35.51 16.26
CA PRO A 168 2.18 -35.27 17.66
C PRO A 168 1.34 -36.38 18.34
N PHE A 169 0.93 -37.43 17.61
CA PHE A 169 0.01 -38.47 18.10
C PHE A 169 0.57 -39.91 18.12
N VAL A 170 1.86 -40.14 17.85
CA VAL A 170 2.39 -41.52 17.91
C VAL A 170 2.69 -41.88 19.36
N LEU A 171 1.82 -42.72 19.92
CA LEU A 171 2.04 -43.46 21.16
C LEU A 171 3.36 -44.23 21.06
N ASN A 172 4.14 -44.18 22.15
CA ASN A 172 5.42 -44.85 22.35
C ASN A 172 5.54 -46.19 21.60
N PRO A 173 6.47 -46.34 20.63
CA PRO A 173 7.02 -47.64 20.35
C PRO A 173 8.04 -47.96 21.45
N SER A 174 7.83 -49.09 22.13
CA SER A 174 8.77 -49.66 23.11
C SER A 174 10.20 -49.79 22.56
N PRO A 175 11.22 -49.82 23.43
CA PRO A 175 12.62 -49.84 23.02
C PRO A 175 12.99 -51.26 22.57
N SER A 176 12.80 -51.57 21.29
CA SER A 176 13.48 -52.70 20.66
C SER A 176 14.84 -52.19 20.20
N GLY A 177 15.86 -52.54 20.97
CA GLY A 177 17.25 -52.29 20.62
C GLY A 177 17.64 -53.04 19.36
N GLU A 178 18.30 -52.34 18.46
CA GLU A 178 19.20 -52.93 17.48
C GLU A 178 20.49 -52.13 17.53
N LEU A 179 21.49 -52.75 18.17
CA LEU A 179 22.89 -52.46 17.97
C LEU A 179 23.21 -52.80 16.52
N SER A 180 23.24 -51.81 15.63
CA SER A 180 23.97 -51.94 14.37
C SER A 180 25.37 -51.41 14.60
N GLY A 181 26.30 -52.34 14.84
CA GLY A 181 27.71 -52.06 15.00
C GLY A 181 28.29 -51.42 13.75
N ASP A 182 29.12 -50.40 13.98
CA ASP A 182 30.11 -49.94 13.03
C ASP A 182 31.07 -51.10 12.75
N ARG A 183 31.01 -51.62 11.52
CA ARG A 183 32.06 -52.49 10.98
C ARG A 183 33.02 -51.57 10.24
N ASP A 184 34.06 -51.14 10.96
CA ASP A 184 35.27 -50.62 10.34
C ASP A 184 35.86 -51.75 9.48
N LEU A 185 35.86 -51.54 8.15
CA LEU A 185 36.69 -52.32 7.24
C LEU A 185 38.03 -51.58 7.14
N GLU A 186 38.97 -52.02 7.96
CA GLU A 186 40.40 -51.82 7.73
C GLU A 186 40.76 -52.60 6.45
N GLU A 187 40.99 -51.89 5.35
CA GLU A 187 41.78 -52.39 4.23
C GLU A 187 43.26 -52.09 4.53
N GLU A 188 43.92 -53.04 5.18
CA GLU A 188 45.37 -53.26 5.05
C GLU A 188 45.55 -54.58 4.30
N GLU A 189 46.04 -54.53 3.07
CA GLU A 189 47.05 -55.50 2.66
C GLU A 189 48.00 -54.88 1.62
N SER A 190 49.24 -54.79 2.07
CA SER A 190 50.47 -54.51 1.37
C SER A 190 50.86 -55.64 0.43
N GLU A 191 51.37 -55.30 -0.76
CA GLU A 191 52.65 -55.79 -1.31
C GLU A 191 53.12 -54.87 -2.46
#